data_AF-A0A2E2MQA2-F1
#
_entry.id   AF-A0A2E2MQA2-F1
#
_cell.length_a   1.000
_cell.length_b   1.000
_cell.length_c   1.000
_cell.angle_alpha   90.00
_cell.angle_beta   90.00
_cell.angle_gamma   90.00
#
_symmetry.space_group_name_H-M   'P 1'
#
loop_
_entity.id
_entity.type
_entity.pdbx_description
1 polymer ?
#
loop_
_entity_poly.entity_id
_entity_poly.type
_entity_poly.pdbx_seq_one_letter_code
_entity_poly.pdbx_strand_id
1 'polypeptide(L)' 'MKMSELFIGRPVYWGLAAAIVAVLAFLGLRQEHVKDFVPFQFAVLALALVAVGAVMVLYRPGEKATREPLDFDDAA' A
#
# COMPACT_ATOMS: atom_id res chain seq x y z
N MET A 1 -1.97 22.20 10.14
CA MET A 1 -1.41 20.85 9.90
C MET A 1 -0.54 20.87 8.67
N LYS A 2 0.70 20.38 8.75
CA LYS A 2 1.54 20.20 7.56
C LYS A 2 1.17 18.86 6.90
N MET A 3 0.98 18.86 5.57
CA MET A 3 0.66 17.65 4.80
C MET A 3 1.70 16.53 4.99
N SER A 4 2.95 16.90 5.31
CA SER A 4 4.04 15.97 5.58
C SER A 4 3.87 15.08 6.82
N GLU A 5 2.93 15.40 7.71
CA GLU A 5 2.61 14.60 8.90
C GLU A 5 1.59 13.49 8.61
N LEU A 6 0.90 13.56 7.47
CA LEU A 6 -0.06 12.55 7.02
C LEU A 6 0.67 11.45 6.25
N PHE A 7 0.27 10.20 6.48
CA PHE A 7 0.76 9.03 5.75
C PHE A 7 0.65 9.24 4.24
N ILE A 8 -0.51 9.61 3.71
CA ILE A 8 -0.70 9.85 2.26
C ILE A 8 0.02 11.12 1.76
N GLY A 9 0.52 11.98 2.65
CA GLY A 9 1.17 13.23 2.30
C GLY A 9 2.65 13.08 1.92
N ARG A 10 3.26 11.91 2.16
CA ARG A 10 4.65 11.66 1.77
C ARG A 10 4.75 11.08 0.35
N PRO A 11 5.62 11.64 -0.51
CA PRO A 11 5.83 11.15 -1.88
C PRO A 11 6.24 9.68 -1.98
N VAL A 12 6.90 9.15 -0.94
CA VAL A 12 7.38 7.76 -0.92
C VAL A 12 6.23 6.76 -1.02
N TYR A 13 5.10 7.01 -0.35
CA TYR A 13 3.95 6.10 -0.42
C TYR A 13 3.23 6.18 -1.76
N TRP A 14 3.26 7.32 -2.43
CA TRP A 14 2.79 7.45 -3.81
C TRP A 14 3.69 6.69 -4.80
N GLY A 15 5.01 6.72 -4.58
CA GLY A 15 5.95 5.89 -5.34
C GLY A 15 5.65 4.40 -5.18
N LEU A 16 5.39 3.96 -3.94
CA LEU A 16 4.99 2.57 -3.66
C LEU A 16 3.65 2.21 -4.34
N ALA A 17 2.65 3.09 -4.26
CA ALA A 17 1.37 2.88 -4.92
C ALA A 17 1.51 2.78 -6.45
N ALA A 18 2.29 3.68 -7.07
CA ALA A 18 2.56 3.64 -8.50
C ALA A 18 3.27 2.34 -8.92
N ALA A 19 4.22 1.85 -8.12
CA ALA A 19 4.88 0.57 -8.36
C ALA A 19 3.89 -0.62 -8.30
N ILE A 20 3.01 -0.65 -7.30
CA ILE A 20 1.96 -1.68 -7.17
C ILE A 20 1.04 -1.66 -8.39
N VAL A 21 0.56 -0.48 -8.80
CA VAL A 21 -0.29 -0.32 -9.98
C VAL A 21 0.41 -0.83 -11.24
N ALA A 22 1.70 -0.51 -11.43
CA ALA A 22 2.47 -0.97 -12.59
C ALA A 22 2.57 -2.51 -12.64
N VAL A 23 2.84 -3.16 -11.51
CA VAL A 23 2.93 -4.63 -11.44
C VAL A 23 1.57 -5.26 -11.73
N LEU A 24 0.49 -4.76 -11.13
CA LEU A 24 -0.86 -5.28 -11.37
C LEU A 24 -1.30 -5.07 -12.82
N ALA A 25 -1.01 -3.91 -13.41
CA ALA A 25 -1.30 -3.63 -14.81
C ALA A 25 -0.53 -4.60 -15.73
N PHE A 26 0.74 -4.87 -15.46
CA PHE A 26 1.54 -5.84 -16.22
C PHE A 26 0.94 -7.25 -16.16
N LEU A 27 0.56 -7.73 -14.98
CA LEU A 27 -0.11 -9.03 -14.81
C LEU A 27 -1.47 -9.07 -15.52
N GLY A 28 -2.23 -7.97 -15.46
CA GLY A 28 -3.52 -7.81 -16.13
C GLY A 28 -3.42 -7.85 -17.65
N LEU A 29 -2.45 -7.13 -18.24
CA LEU A 29 -2.21 -7.10 -19.68
C LEU A 29 -1.83 -8.47 -20.25
N ARG A 30 -1.15 -9.29 -19.47
CA ARG A 30 -0.82 -10.68 -19.84
C ARG A 30 -1.99 -11.65 -19.61
N GLN A 31 -3.02 -11.21 -18.90
CA GLN A 31 -4.19 -12.00 -18.49
C GLN A 31 -3.80 -13.20 -17.63
N GLU A 32 -2.76 -13.06 -16.81
CA GLU A 32 -2.26 -14.12 -15.92
C GLU A 32 -3.36 -14.61 -14.97
N HIS A 33 -4.26 -13.71 -14.56
CA HIS A 33 -5.43 -14.02 -13.74
C HIS A 33 -6.43 -14.99 -14.39
N VAL A 34 -6.36 -15.20 -15.72
CA VAL A 34 -7.20 -16.17 -16.45
C VAL A 34 -6.39 -17.38 -16.90
N LYS A 35 -5.19 -17.15 -17.44
CA LYS A 35 -4.37 -18.20 -18.08
C LYS A 35 -3.63 -19.04 -17.05
N ASP A 36 -3.08 -18.39 -16.03
CA ASP A 36 -2.14 -18.97 -15.07
C ASP A 36 -2.47 -18.48 -13.65
N PHE A 37 -3.66 -18.87 -13.18
CA PHE A 37 -4.23 -18.35 -11.94
C PHE A 37 -3.36 -18.62 -10.69
N VAL A 38 -2.77 -19.82 -10.59
CA VAL A 38 -1.95 -20.19 -9.42
C VAL A 38 -0.68 -19.32 -9.33
N PRO A 39 0.15 -19.20 -10.39
CA PRO A 39 1.26 -18.23 -10.40
C PRO A 39 0.81 -16.79 -10.14
N PHE A 40 -0.29 -16.35 -10.75
CA PHE A 40 -0.86 -15.02 -10.51
C PHE A 40 -1.18 -14.79 -9.03
N GLN A 41 -1.85 -15.74 -8.37
CA GLN A 41 -2.20 -15.65 -6.97
C GLN A 41 -0.95 -15.48 -6.08
N PHE A 42 0.09 -16.29 -6.32
CA PHE A 42 1.34 -16.17 -5.56
C PHE A 42 2.07 -14.85 -5.85
N ALA A 43 2.03 -14.34 -7.09
CA ALA A 43 2.59 -13.04 -7.41
C ALA A 43 1.87 -11.90 -6.67
N VAL A 44 0.55 -11.94 -6.58
CA VAL A 44 -0.25 -10.96 -5.84
C VAL A 44 0.05 -11.03 -4.33
N LEU A 45 0.14 -12.25 -3.77
CA LEU A 45 0.50 -12.44 -2.36
C LEU A 45 1.90 -11.93 -2.05
N ALA A 46 2.88 -12.21 -2.90
CA ALA A 46 4.24 -11.71 -2.76
C ALA A 46 4.28 -10.17 -2.84
N LEU A 47 3.54 -9.58 -3.79
CA LEU A 47 3.42 -8.13 -3.92
C LEU A 47 2.81 -7.49 -2.65
N ALA A 48 1.78 -8.10 -2.08
CA ALA A 48 1.17 -7.64 -0.83
C ALA A 48 2.15 -7.71 0.34
N LEU A 49 2.89 -8.82 0.49
CA LEU A 49 3.90 -8.99 1.52
C LEU A 49 5.01 -7.93 1.42
N VAL A 50 5.51 -7.68 0.21
CA VAL A 50 6.52 -6.65 -0.06
C VAL A 50 5.97 -5.25 0.25
N ALA A 51 4.73 -4.96 -0.14
CA ALA A 51 4.11 -3.67 0.14
C ALA A 51 3.96 -3.41 1.65
N VAL A 52 3.47 -4.41 2.40
CA VAL A 52 3.34 -4.31 3.86
C VAL A 52 4.72 -4.13 4.51
N GLY A 53 5.71 -4.95 4.12
CA GLY A 53 7.08 -4.83 4.62
C GLY A 53 7.69 -3.45 4.33
N ALA A 54 7.50 -2.93 3.12
CA ALA A 54 7.95 -1.59 2.75
C ALA A 54 7.29 -0.51 3.62
N VAL A 55 5.98 -0.59 3.85
CA VAL A 55 5.26 0.34 4.73
C VAL A 55 5.82 0.25 6.16
N MET A 56 6.02 -0.94 6.71
CA MET A 56 6.57 -1.10 8.06
C MET A 56 7.97 -0.49 8.21
N VAL A 57 8.80 -0.56 7.17
CA VAL A 57 10.16 0.02 7.18
C VAL A 57 10.13 1.54 6.98
N LEU A 58 9.23 2.04 6.15
CA LEU A 58 9.16 3.47 5.79
C LEU A 58 8.34 4.31 6.77
N TYR A 59 7.49 3.63 7.55
CA TYR A 59 6.67 4.23 8.59
C TYR A 59 7.53 4.92 9.63
N ARG A 60 7.20 6.18 9.93
CA ARG A 60 7.88 6.97 10.96
C ARG A 60 7.01 7.11 12.21
N PRO A 61 7.58 6.96 13.42
CA PRO A 61 6.86 7.22 14.66
C PRO A 61 6.28 8.64 14.65
N GLY A 62 4.95 8.75 14.85
CA GLY A 62 4.23 10.02 14.82
C GLY A 62 3.55 10.36 13.49
N GLU A 63 3.68 9.52 12.45
CA GLU A 63 2.84 9.65 11.25
C GLU A 63 1.38 9.37 11.56
N LYS A 64 0.52 10.31 11.16
CA LYS A 64 -0.93 10.17 11.28
C LYS A 64 -1.48 9.49 10.02
N ALA A 65 -2.21 8.39 10.20
CA ALA A 65 -2.91 7.74 9.10
C ALA A 65 -4.07 8.59 8.56
N THR A 66 -4.73 9.35 9.44
CA THR A 66 -5.93 10.14 9.18
C THR A 66 -5.74 11.61 9.59
N ARG A 67 -6.63 12.49 9.12
CA ARG A 67 -6.58 13.93 9.39
C ARG A 67 -6.86 14.26 10.86
N GLU A 68 -7.96 13.76 11.40
CA GLU A 68 -8.18 13.66 12.85
C GLU A 68 -7.52 12.39 13.40
N PRO A 69 -6.90 12.43 14.61
CA PRO A 69 -6.61 11.21 15.33
C PRO A 69 -7.92 10.45 15.57
N LEU A 70 -7.89 9.12 15.40
CA LEU A 70 -9.03 8.28 15.80
C LEU A 70 -9.16 8.42 17.31
N ASP A 71 -10.21 9.11 17.76
CA ASP A 71 -10.60 9.11 19.16
C ASP A 71 -11.27 7.78 19.45
N PHE A 72 -10.60 6.95 20.26
CA PHE A 72 -11.13 5.64 20.64
C PHE A 72 -12.04 5.75 21.88
N ASP A 73 -12.07 6.90 22.56
CA ASP A 73 -12.90 7.13 23.75
C ASP A 73 -14.34 7.54 23.36
N ASP A 74 -14.55 8.12 22.17
CA ASP A 74 -15.89 8.44 21.62
C ASP A 74 -16.66 7.19 21.11
N ALA A 75 -16.02 6.01 21.10
CA ALA A 75 -16.58 4.76 20.58
C ALA A 75 -17.07 3.77 21.66
N ALA A 76 -17.03 4.16 22.94
CA ALA A 76 -17.48 3.39 24.10
C ALA A 76 -18.76 3.99 24.72
#